data_AF-A0A3D2HZ26-F1
#
_entry.id   AF-A0A3D2HZ26-F1
#
_cell.length_a   1.000
_cell.length_b   1.000
_cell.length_c   1.000
_cell.angle_alpha   90.00
_cell.angle_beta   90.00
_cell.angle_gamma   90.00
#
_symmetry.space_group_name_H-M   'P 1'
#
loop_
_entity.id
_entity.type
_entity.pdbx_description
1 polymer ?
#
loop_
_entity_poly.entity_id
_entity_poly.type
_entity_poly.pdbx_seq_one_letter_code
_entity_poly.pdbx_strand_id
1 'polypeptide(L)' 'MSVFRVEKNKGYTVMSNHHLRNHTLSLKAKGLLSQMLSLPDDWDYTLQGLAQINKESIDAIREAVRE' A
#
# COMPACT_ATOMS: atom_id res chain seq x y z
N MET A 1 -32.79 -2.58 11.84
CA MET A 1 -31.34 -2.37 12.03
C MET A 1 -30.96 -1.05 11.39
N SER A 2 -30.66 -0.04 12.19
CA SER A 2 -30.13 1.24 11.72
C SER A 2 -28.62 1.09 11.49
N VAL A 3 -28.18 1.20 10.24
CA VAL A 3 -26.75 1.27 9.90
C VAL A 3 -26.28 2.69 10.20
N PHE A 4 -25.46 2.86 11.24
CA PHE A 4 -24.75 4.11 11.47
C PHE A 4 -23.53 4.14 10.53
N ARG A 5 -23.59 4.96 9.49
CA ARG A 5 -22.44 5.22 8.61
C ARG A 5 -21.64 6.37 9.20
N VAL A 6 -20.42 6.07 9.64
CA VAL A 6 -19.44 7.10 9.99
C VAL A 6 -18.71 7.48 8.70
N GLU A 7 -18.86 8.71 8.25
CA GLU A 7 -17.99 9.27 7.21
C GLU A 7 -16.58 9.42 7.79
N LYS A 8 -15.70 8.46 7.48
CA LYS A 8 -14.27 8.68 7.65
C LYS A 8 -13.85 9.63 6.54
N ASN A 9 -13.46 10.85 6.89
CA ASN A 9 -13.02 11.88 5.93
C ASN A 9 -11.52 12.18 6.06
N LYS A 10 -10.79 11.52 6.97
CA LYS A 10 -9.35 11.70 7.22
C LYS A 10 -8.70 10.41 7.71
N GLY A 11 -7.41 10.22 7.41
CA GLY A 11 -6.59 9.12 7.96
C GLY A 11 -6.92 7.73 7.41
N TYR A 12 -7.40 7.64 6.17
CA TYR A 12 -7.66 6.38 5.49
C TYR A 12 -7.30 6.51 4.00
N THR A 13 -6.93 5.40 3.40
CA THR A 13 -6.60 5.33 1.97
C THR A 13 -7.71 4.60 1.23
N VAL A 14 -8.23 5.21 0.16
CA VAL A 14 -9.14 4.54 -0.77
C VAL A 14 -8.31 3.98 -1.92
N MET A 15 -8.40 2.67 -2.15
CA MET A 15 -7.72 2.01 -3.26
C MET A 15 -8.70 1.20 -4.12
N SER A 16 -8.40 1.08 -5.42
CA SER A 16 -9.20 0.26 -6.34
C SER A 16 -9.12 -1.23 -5.98
N ASN A 17 -10.27 -1.91 -6.02
CA ASN A 17 -10.37 -3.34 -5.82
C ASN A 17 -9.70 -4.18 -6.91
N HIS A 18 -9.35 -3.58 -8.06
CA HIS A 18 -8.67 -4.27 -9.16
C HIS A 18 -7.41 -5.00 -8.70
N HIS A 19 -6.51 -4.30 -7.99
CA HIS A 19 -5.25 -4.87 -7.49
C HIS A 19 -5.49 -5.91 -6.40
N LEU A 20 -6.47 -5.68 -5.52
CA LEU A 20 -6.80 -6.62 -4.44
C LEU A 20 -7.30 -7.95 -4.99
N ARG A 21 -8.11 -7.91 -6.07
CA ARG A 21 -8.67 -9.08 -6.74
C ARG A 21 -7.74 -9.70 -7.77
N ASN A 22 -6.62 -9.06 -8.11
CA ASN A 22 -5.67 -9.64 -9.03
C ASN A 22 -4.91 -10.79 -8.36
N HIS A 23 -5.08 -12.01 -8.87
CA HIS A 23 -4.42 -13.22 -8.35
C HIS A 23 -2.96 -13.36 -8.80
N THR A 24 -2.50 -12.58 -9.77
CA THR A 24 -1.10 -12.58 -10.21
C THR A 24 -0.20 -11.78 -9.28
N LEU A 25 -0.77 -10.90 -8.44
CA LEU A 25 -0.05 -10.09 -7.48
C LEU A 25 0.07 -10.80 -6.13
N SER A 26 1.26 -10.77 -5.55
CA SER A 26 1.53 -11.22 -4.20
C SER A 26 0.85 -10.33 -3.16
N LEU A 27 0.59 -10.88 -1.97
CA LEU A 27 0.11 -10.08 -0.85
C LEU A 27 1.11 -8.99 -0.44
N LYS A 28 2.41 -9.23 -0.67
CA LYS A 28 3.46 -8.24 -0.42
C LYS A 28 3.32 -7.03 -1.36
N ALA A 29 3.17 -7.25 -2.67
CA ALA A 29 2.96 -6.16 -3.62
C ALA A 29 1.69 -5.37 -3.33
N LYS A 30 0.58 -6.05 -2.99
CA LYS A 30 -0.67 -5.39 -2.59
C LYS A 30 -0.50 -4.56 -1.31
N GLY A 31 0.19 -5.10 -0.31
CA GLY A 31 0.51 -4.41 0.94
C GLY A 31 1.39 -3.18 0.70
N LEU A 32 2.45 -3.32 -0.09
CA LEU A 32 3.35 -2.22 -0.44
C LEU A 32 2.59 -1.09 -1.15
N LEU A 33 1.77 -1.40 -2.16
CA LEU A 33 0.94 -0.41 -2.84
C LEU A 33 0.00 0.32 -1.86
N SER A 34 -0.63 -0.41 -0.94
CA SER A 34 -1.52 0.20 0.04
C SER A 34 -0.80 1.17 0.97
N GLN A 35 0.44 0.84 1.35
CA GLN A 35 1.27 1.72 2.16
C GLN A 35 1.71 2.94 1.35
N MET A 36 2.19 2.76 0.11
CA MET A 36 2.59 3.86 -0.78
C MET A 36 1.45 4.88 -0.96
N LEU A 37 0.22 4.42 -1.17
CA LEU A 37 -0.96 5.29 -1.29
C LEU A 37 -1.38 5.99 0.01
N SER A 38 -0.79 5.63 1.16
CA SER A 38 -1.02 6.28 2.46
C SER A 38 0.02 7.33 2.82
N LEU A 39 1.13 7.39 2.07
CA LEU A 39 2.24 8.30 2.30
C LEU A 39 1.96 9.67 1.66
N PRO A 40 2.57 10.76 2.17
CA PRO A 40 2.41 12.07 1.57
C PRO A 40 3.10 12.17 0.21
N ASP A 41 2.71 13.16 -0.59
CA ASP A 41 3.20 13.33 -1.97
C ASP A 41 4.71 13.62 -2.04
N ASP A 42 5.28 14.23 -1.00
CA ASP A 42 6.69 14.56 -0.86
C ASP A 42 7.55 13.43 -0.27
N TRP A 43 6.95 12.25 -0.06
CA TRP A 43 7.67 11.11 0.50
C TRP A 43 8.76 10.58 -0.44
N ASP A 44 9.84 10.06 0.13
CA ASP A 44 10.91 9.39 -0.60
C ASP A 44 10.49 7.96 -0.99
N TYR A 45 10.03 7.80 -2.25
CA TYR A 45 9.64 6.51 -2.83
C TYR A 45 10.80 5.70 -3.40
N THR A 46 12.05 6.00 -3.05
CA THR A 46 13.18 5.14 -3.39
C THR A 46 13.05 3.77 -2.72
N LEU A 47 13.71 2.75 -3.29
CA LEU A 47 13.76 1.42 -2.68
C LEU A 47 14.36 1.46 -1.28
N GLN A 48 15.36 2.32 -1.03
CA GLN A 48 15.88 2.53 0.32
C GLN A 48 14.83 3.14 1.24
N GLY A 49 14.17 4.23 0.84
CA GLY A 49 13.15 4.91 1.64
C GLY A 49 12.01 3.97 2.05
N LEU A 50 11.50 3.18 1.10
CA LEU A 50 10.47 2.17 1.37
C LEU A 50 10.99 1.03 2.26
N ALA A 51 12.24 0.60 2.12
CA ALA A 51 12.81 -0.43 2.99
C ALA A 51 13.03 0.05 4.43
N GLN A 52 13.24 1.35 4.66
CA GLN A 52 13.42 1.88 6.03
C GLN A 52 12.14 1.84 6.87
N ILE A 53 10.96 1.87 6.24
CA ILE A 53 9.66 1.87 6.93
C ILE A 53 8.97 0.51 6.94
N ASN A 54 9.61 -0.52 6.38
CA ASN A 54 9.09 -1.87 6.30
C ASN A 54 10.03 -2.86 6.98
N LYS A 55 9.50 -4.03 7.35
CA LYS A 55 10.34 -5.11 7.92
C LYS A 55 11.10 -5.87 6.83
N GLU A 56 10.61 -5.77 5.60
CA GLU A 56 11.12 -6.39 4.41
C GLU A 56 12.46 -5.79 3.99
N SER A 57 13.35 -6.64 3.44
CA SER A 57 14.61 -6.17 2.87
C SER A 57 14.40 -5.32 1.61
N ILE A 58 15.40 -4.54 1.25
CA ILE A 58 15.38 -3.76 0.00
C ILE A 58 15.15 -4.63 -1.25
N ASP A 59 15.67 -5.85 -1.27
CA ASP A 59 15.46 -6.79 -2.37
C ASP A 59 14.01 -7.25 -2.42
N ALA A 60 13.40 -7.54 -1.27
CA ALA A 60 11.99 -7.88 -1.17
C ALA A 60 11.07 -6.74 -1.63
N ILE A 61 11.41 -5.49 -1.30
CA ILE A 61 10.71 -4.29 -1.80
C ILE A 61 10.87 -4.18 -3.31
N ARG A 62 12.10 -4.36 -3.84
CA ARG A 62 12.37 -4.30 -5.28
C ARG A 62 11.54 -5.29 -6.08
N GLU A 63 11.46 -6.53 -5.63
CA GLU A 63 10.67 -7.55 -6.31
C GLU A 63 9.17 -7.21 -6.27
N ALA A 64 8.65 -6.75 -5.13
CA ALA A 64 7.25 -6.33 -5.01
C ALA A 64 6.87 -5.14 -5.93
N VAL A 65 7.81 -4.23 -6.23
CA VAL A 65 7.61 -3.10 -7.16
C VAL A 65 7.58 -3.55 -8.63
N ARG A 66 8.15 -4.72 -8.95
CA ARG A 66 8.24 -5.25 -10.32
C ARG A 66 7.02 -6.09 -10.74
N GLU A 67 6.19 -6.48 -9.77
CA GLU A 67 4.94 -7.22 -10.00
C GLU A 67 3.84 -6.34 -10.62
#